data_AF-A0A3C1VF73-F1
#
_entry.id   AF-A0A3C1VF73-F1
#
_cell.length_a   1.000
_cell.length_b   1.000
_cell.length_c   1.000
_cell.angle_alpha   90.00
_cell.angle_beta   90.00
_cell.angle_gamma   90.00
#
_symmetry.space_group_name_H-M   'P 1'
#
loop_
_entity.id
_entity.type
_entity.pdbx_description
1 polymer ?
#
loop_
_entity_poly.entity_id
_entity_poly.type
_entity_poly.pdbx_seq_one_letter_code
_entity_poly.pdbx_strand_id
1 'polypeptide(L)' 'MRLGLLPEGEFNDGLILAETALAGIPALATSDADLLDIEEIPLRVQFEAADLLPVQICHPKLLLKAMTPKR' A
#
# COMPACT_ATOMS: atom_id res chain seq x y z
N MET A 1 5.35 1.94 -20.63
CA MET A 1 6.43 1.13 -20.03
C MET A 1 6.00 0.77 -18.62
N ARG A 2 6.10 -0.51 -18.21
CA ARG A 2 5.88 -0.91 -16.81
C ARG A 2 7.11 -0.47 -16.01
N LEU A 3 6.92 0.18 -14.86
CA LEU A 3 8.01 0.81 -14.08
C LEU A 3 8.78 -0.18 -13.17
N GLY A 4 8.46 -1.48 -13.23
CA GLY A 4 9.18 -2.52 -12.46
C GLY A 4 8.98 -2.45 -10.95
N LEU A 5 7.97 -1.72 -10.48
CA LEU A 5 7.62 -1.59 -9.06
C LEU A 5 6.89 -2.82 -8.51
N LEU A 6 6.38 -3.66 -9.41
CA LEU A 6 5.66 -4.89 -9.11
C LEU A 6 6.25 -6.00 -9.99
N PRO A 7 6.47 -7.21 -9.45
CA PRO A 7 6.82 -8.40 -10.20
C PRO A 7 5.90 -8.66 -11.41
N GLU A 8 6.41 -9.30 -12.46
CA GLU A 8 5.63 -9.71 -13.62
C GLU A 8 4.62 -10.82 -13.23
N GLY A 9 3.47 -10.39 -12.72
CA GLY A 9 2.41 -11.25 -12.18
C GLY A 9 1.49 -10.50 -11.20
N GLU A 10 1.98 -9.41 -10.62
CA GLU A 10 1.35 -8.66 -9.52
C GLU A 10 0.63 -7.40 -9.98
N PHE A 11 0.08 -7.41 -11.20
CA PHE A 11 -0.72 -6.28 -11.70
C PHE A 11 -1.92 -5.98 -10.79
N ASN A 12 -2.47 -7.01 -10.15
CA ASN A 12 -3.60 -6.89 -9.24
C ASN A 12 -3.22 -6.10 -7.98
N ASP A 13 -1.99 -6.22 -7.48
CA ASP A 13 -1.54 -5.51 -6.28
C ASP A 13 -1.41 -4.01 -6.54
N GLY A 14 -0.91 -3.66 -7.72
CA GLY A 14 -0.92 -2.28 -8.21
C GLY A 14 -2.33 -1.70 -8.35
N LEU A 15 -3.29 -2.50 -8.82
CA LEU A 15 -4.69 -2.09 -8.91
C LEU A 15 -5.29 -1.87 -7.52
N ILE A 16 -5.09 -2.78 -6.58
CA ILE A 16 -5.58 -2.64 -5.20
C ILE A 16 -5.06 -1.33 -4.59
N LEU A 17 -3.77 -1.03 -4.76
CA LEU A 17 -3.15 0.18 -4.25
C LEU A 17 -3.70 1.45 -4.90
N ALA A 18 -3.85 1.45 -6.23
CA ALA A 18 -4.43 2.58 -6.95
C ALA A 18 -5.90 2.82 -6.57
N GLU A 19 -6.71 1.77 -6.49
CA GLU A 19 -8.12 1.86 -6.06
C GLU A 19 -8.24 2.35 -4.62
N THR A 20 -7.37 1.88 -3.73
CA THR A 20 -7.34 2.32 -2.33
C THR A 20 -7.07 3.83 -2.24
N ALA A 21 -6.10 4.34 -3.01
CA ALA A 21 -5.80 5.77 -3.05
C ALA A 21 -6.93 6.59 -3.67
N LEU A 22 -7.50 6.12 -4.78
CA LEU A 22 -8.63 6.77 -5.47
C LEU A 22 -9.88 6.83 -4.57
N ALA A 23 -10.07 5.84 -3.70
CA ALA A 23 -11.12 5.82 -2.69
C ALA A 23 -10.83 6.76 -1.49
N GLY A 24 -9.67 7.42 -1.44
CA GLY A 24 -9.26 8.28 -0.33
C GLY A 24 -8.99 7.51 0.96
N ILE A 25 -8.69 6.21 0.87
CA ILE A 25 -8.40 5.36 2.02
C ILE A 25 -6.90 5.50 2.34
N PRO A 26 -6.53 6.00 3.53
CA PRO A 26 -5.13 6.32 3.83
C PRO A 26 -4.25 5.10 4.11
N ALA A 27 -4.85 3.94 4.37
CA ALA A 27 -4.11 2.74 4.72
C ALA A 27 -4.77 1.45 4.21
N LEU A 28 -3.95 0.56 3.66
CA LEU A 28 -4.30 -0.80 3.29
C LEU A 28 -3.81 -1.76 4.39
N ALA A 29 -4.74 -2.39 5.09
CA ALA A 29 -4.42 -3.43 6.06
C ALA A 29 -4.50 -4.82 5.39
N THR A 30 -3.36 -5.51 5.22
CA THR A 30 -3.30 -6.81 4.54
C THR A 30 -2.32 -7.77 5.21
N SER A 31 -2.60 -9.08 5.13
CA SER A 31 -1.66 -10.15 5.53
C SER A 31 -0.90 -10.74 4.35
N ASP A 32 -1.14 -10.21 3.14
CA ASP A 32 -0.45 -10.61 1.91
C ASP A 32 1.02 -10.16 1.97
N ALA A 33 1.96 -11.09 1.74
CA ALA A 33 3.38 -10.82 1.88
C ALA A 33 3.91 -9.93 0.75
N ASP A 34 3.40 -10.11 -0.47
CA ASP A 34 3.88 -9.40 -1.65
C ASP A 34 3.53 -7.92 -1.52
N LEU A 35 2.30 -7.60 -1.11
CA LEU A 35 1.90 -6.21 -0.79
C LEU A 35 2.68 -5.63 0.40
N LEU A 36 2.99 -6.42 1.42
CA LEU A 36 3.71 -5.95 2.62
C LEU A 36 5.19 -5.66 2.35
N ASP A 37 5.80 -6.34 1.38
CA ASP A 37 7.20 -6.19 1.01
C ASP A 37 7.43 -5.04 0.01
N ILE A 38 6.38 -4.37 -0.47
CA ILE A 38 6.50 -3.19 -1.33
C ILE A 38 7.20 -2.06 -0.58
N GLU A 39 8.28 -1.55 -1.18
CA GLU A 39 9.03 -0.45 -0.62
C GLU A 39 8.22 0.87 -0.60
N GLU A 40 8.07 1.46 0.58
CA GLU A 40 7.27 2.68 0.80
C GLU A 40 7.78 3.88 -0.02
N ILE A 41 9.10 4.10 -0.08
CA ILE A 41 9.68 5.29 -0.70
C ILE A 41 9.43 5.30 -2.23
N PRO A 42 9.79 4.25 -2.99
CA PRO A 42 9.47 4.17 -4.41
C PRO A 42 7.97 4.26 -4.67
N LEU A 43 7.16 3.60 -3.84
CA LEU A 43 5.70 3.62 -3.98
C LEU A 43 5.16 5.06 -3.85
N ARG A 44 5.59 5.80 -2.82
CA ARG A 44 5.16 7.18 -2.60
C ARG A 44 5.51 8.10 -3.77
N VAL A 45 6.72 8.00 -4.32
CA VAL A 45 7.14 8.78 -5.49
C VAL A 45 6.18 8.58 -6.68
N GLN A 46 5.64 7.37 -6.81
CA GLN A 46 4.77 6.99 -7.92
C GLN A 46 3.33 7.45 -7.69
N PHE A 47 2.85 7.38 -6.44
CA PHE A 47 1.60 8.02 -6.05
C PHE A 47 1.64 9.52 -6.32
N GLU A 48 2.70 10.21 -5.88
CA GLU A 48 2.89 11.65 -6.11
C GLU A 48 2.96 12.01 -7.59
N ALA A 49 3.70 11.24 -8.40
CA ALA A 49 3.79 11.44 -9.84
C ALA A 49 2.46 11.21 -10.58
N ALA A 50 1.52 10.50 -9.96
CA ALA A 50 0.19 10.22 -10.49
C ALA A 50 -0.93 11.09 -9.87
N ASP A 51 -0.58 12.11 -9.09
CA ASP A 51 -1.53 12.96 -8.35
C ASP A 51 -2.45 12.18 -7.39
N LEU A 52 -1.95 11.06 -6.84
CA LEU A 52 -2.67 10.21 -5.90
C LEU A 52 -2.15 10.40 -4.47
N LEU A 53 -3.04 10.22 -3.48
CA LEU A 53 -2.63 10.19 -2.08
C LEU A 53 -1.84 8.91 -1.78
N PRO A 54 -0.71 8.99 -1.04
CA PRO A 54 0.02 7.80 -0.62
C PRO A 54 -0.84 6.88 0.26
N VAL A 55 -0.74 5.57 0.01
CA VAL A 55 -1.40 4.54 0.81
C VAL A 55 -0.38 3.85 1.71
N GLN A 56 -0.63 3.86 3.01
CA GLN A 56 0.21 3.13 3.95
C GLN A 56 -0.19 1.65 4.00
N ILE A 57 0.74 0.76 3.69
CA ILE A 57 0.51 -0.69 3.77
C ILE A 57 0.93 -1.17 5.16
N CYS A 58 0.07 -1.92 5.85
CA CYS A 58 0.42 -2.48 7.16
C CYS A 58 -0.24 -3.83 7.43
N HIS A 59 0.42 -4.61 8.29
CA HIS A 59 -0.15 -5.88 8.74
C HIS A 59 -1.29 -5.63 9.75
N PRO A 60 -2.46 -6.30 9.64
CA PRO A 60 -3.60 -6.10 10.53
C PRO A 60 -3.26 -6.20 12.02
N LYS A 61 -2.42 -7.17 12.42
CA LYS A 61 -1.91 -7.29 13.80
C LYS A 61 -1.20 -6.03 14.30
N LEU A 62 -0.43 -5.34 13.45
CA LEU A 62 0.27 -4.11 13.84
C LEU A 62 -0.73 -2.95 13.99
N LEU A 63 -1.69 -2.85 13.08
CA LEU A 63 -2.77 -1.87 13.15
C LEU A 63 -3.58 -2.03 14.45
N LEU A 64 -4.04 -3.26 14.74
CA LEU A 64 -4.79 -3.56 15.97
C LEU A 64 -3.97 -3.26 17.23
N LYS A 65 -2.67 -3.58 17.23
CA LYS A 65 -1.77 -3.26 18.34
C LYS A 65 -1.64 -1.76 18.55
N ALA A 66 -1.58 -0.96 17.48
CA ALA A 66 -1.50 0.49 17.55
C ALA A 66 -2.83 1.13 18.05
N MET A 67 -3.96 0.51 17.72
CA MET A 67 -5.29 0.97 18.15
C MET A 67 -5.67 0.53 19.56
N THR A 68 -4.96 -0.44 20.14
CA THR A 68 -5.26 -0.93 21.49
C THR A 68 -4.87 0.13 22.52
N PRO A 69 -5.80 0.57 23.38
CA PRO A 69 -5.48 1.55 24.43
C PRO A 69 -4.38 1.02 25.35
N LYS A 70 -3.37 1.85 25.64
CA LYS A 70 -2.42 1.53 26.70
C LYS A 70 -3.17 1.64 28.03
N ARG A 71 -3.30 0.50 28.72
CA ARG A 71 -3.81 0.44 30.10
C ARG A 71 -2.80 1.03 31.08
#